data_AF-A0A2I1DPH8-F1
#
_entry.id   AF-A0A2I1DPH8-F1
#
_cell.length_a   1.000
_cell.length_b   1.000
_cell.length_c   1.000
_cell.angle_alpha   90.00
_cell.angle_beta   90.00
_cell.angle_gamma   90.00
#
_symmetry.space_group_name_H-M   'P 1'
#
loop_
_entity.id
_entity.type
_entity.pdbx_description
1 polymer ?
#
loop_
_entity_poly.entity_id
_entity_poly.type
_entity_poly.pdbx_seq_one_letter_code
_entity_poly.pdbx_strand_id
1 'polypeptide(L)'
;MAVSGANKLLYATYRPEAAEIPIILDVLPDPEFQKRLIQRESAFWKAVTDEDWSVFDHSVSDSLPDGFADLAAEWLDFQSMVETVKSEEKRLREALLSFLPEGEGMIKGAGLEVSRKYAKGSVDYSRLLQEIGFDTSTLDTYRKADTLRETIRKS
;
A
#
# COMPACT_ATOMS: atom_id res chain seq x y z
N MET A 1 -11.37 -39.60 -0.48
CA MET A 1 -11.06 -40.33 0.77
C MET A 1 -11.41 -39.53 2.00
N ALA A 2 -11.03 -38.26 2.13
CA ALA A 2 -11.48 -37.40 3.24
C ALA A 2 -13.02 -37.34 3.39
N VAL A 3 -13.74 -37.17 2.28
CA VAL A 3 -15.22 -37.11 2.28
C VAL A 3 -15.88 -38.48 2.48
N SER A 4 -15.38 -39.50 1.78
CA SER A 4 -16.00 -40.83 1.75
C SER A 4 -15.55 -41.78 2.87
N GLY A 5 -14.53 -41.43 3.64
CA GLY A 5 -13.91 -42.30 4.65
C GLY A 5 -13.19 -43.53 4.08
N ALA A 6 -13.04 -43.62 2.75
CA ALA A 6 -12.41 -44.78 2.11
C ALA A 6 -10.91 -44.83 2.40
N ASN A 7 -10.40 -46.03 2.69
CA ASN A 7 -8.98 -46.28 3.03
C ASN A 7 -8.10 -46.55 1.81
N LYS A 8 -8.66 -46.51 0.60
CA LYS A 8 -7.95 -46.74 -0.67
C LYS A 8 -8.79 -46.20 -1.82
N LEU A 9 -8.12 -45.70 -2.86
CA LEU A 9 -8.74 -45.34 -4.13
C LEU A 9 -7.93 -45.91 -5.29
N LEU A 10 -8.61 -46.36 -6.34
CA LEU A 10 -7.97 -46.72 -7.61
C LEU A 10 -8.02 -45.51 -8.52
N TYR A 11 -6.86 -45.02 -8.94
CA TYR A 11 -6.74 -44.02 -9.98
C TYR A 11 -6.38 -44.72 -11.29
N ALA A 12 -7.26 -44.61 -12.29
CA ALA A 12 -7.03 -45.20 -13.60
C ALA A 12 -7.00 -44.10 -14.66
N THR A 13 -5.98 -44.14 -15.53
CA THR A 13 -5.92 -43.31 -16.73
C THR A 13 -5.77 -44.21 -17.95
N TYR A 14 -6.57 -43.95 -18.97
CA TYR A 14 -6.54 -44.68 -20.23
C TYR A 14 -6.35 -43.71 -21.39
N ARG A 15 -5.34 -43.98 -22.22
CA ARG A 15 -5.06 -43.20 -23.43
C ARG A 15 -4.88 -44.18 -24.60
N PRO A 16 -5.95 -44.46 -25.38
CA PRO A 16 -5.92 -45.49 -26.41
C PRO A 16 -4.86 -45.23 -27.50
N GLU A 17 -4.51 -43.97 -27.73
CA GLU A 17 -3.48 -43.55 -28.70
C GLU A 17 -2.05 -43.83 -28.22
N ALA A 18 -1.85 -44.00 -26.91
CA ALA A 18 -0.53 -44.16 -26.29
C ALA A 18 -0.29 -45.57 -25.72
N ALA A 19 -1.34 -46.26 -25.27
CA ALA A 19 -1.25 -47.63 -24.76
C ALA A 19 -2.59 -48.37 -24.86
N GLU A 20 -2.56 -49.65 -25.20
CA GLU A 20 -3.76 -50.53 -25.24
C GLU A 20 -4.32 -50.85 -23.85
N ILE A 21 -3.50 -50.77 -22.80
CA ILE A 21 -3.90 -51.12 -21.42
C ILE A 21 -3.92 -49.86 -20.55
N PRO A 22 -4.97 -49.63 -19.74
CA PRO A 22 -5.02 -48.52 -18.81
C PRO A 22 -3.95 -48.63 -17.72
N ILE A 23 -3.37 -47.49 -17.34
CA ILE A 23 -2.51 -47.40 -16.17
C ILE A 23 -3.40 -47.25 -14.94
N ILE A 24 -3.33 -48.21 -14.02
CA ILE A 24 -4.08 -48.22 -12.77
C ILE A 24 -3.10 -48.13 -11.61
N LEU A 25 -3.32 -47.17 -10.72
CA LEU A 25 -2.51 -46.91 -9.54
C LEU A 25 -3.37 -46.98 -8.28
N ASP A 26 -2.77 -47.55 -7.24
CA ASP A 26 -3.31 -47.52 -5.89
C ASP A 26 -2.95 -46.19 -5.22
N VAL A 27 -3.97 -45.40 -4.88
CA VAL A 27 -3.82 -44.16 -4.11
C VAL A 27 -4.22 -44.42 -2.67
N LEU A 28 -3.26 -44.29 -1.77
CA LEU A 28 -3.47 -44.46 -0.33
C LEU A 28 -3.85 -43.13 0.33
N PRO A 29 -4.61 -43.16 1.45
CA PRO A 29 -4.92 -41.98 2.23
C PRO A 29 -3.64 -41.32 2.74
N ASP A 30 -3.52 -40.01 2.52
CA ASP A 30 -2.55 -39.15 3.19
C ASP A 30 -3.30 -38.33 4.26
N PRO A 31 -3.24 -38.73 5.55
CA PRO A 31 -3.97 -38.05 6.61
C PRO A 31 -3.52 -36.60 6.82
N GLU A 32 -2.23 -36.30 6.62
CA GLU A 32 -1.71 -34.94 6.78
C GLU A 32 -2.23 -34.03 5.67
N PHE A 33 -2.20 -34.51 4.43
CA PHE A 33 -2.78 -33.78 3.30
C PHE A 33 -4.28 -33.55 3.49
N GLN A 34 -5.02 -34.57 3.93
CA GLN A 34 -6.46 -34.43 4.19
C GLN A 34 -6.74 -33.41 5.29
N LYS A 35 -5.95 -33.40 6.37
CA LYS A 35 -6.07 -32.40 7.43
C LYS A 35 -5.82 -30.97 6.90
N ARG A 36 -4.78 -30.77 6.09
CA ARG A 36 -4.50 -29.47 5.45
C ARG A 36 -5.62 -29.04 4.50
N LEU A 37 -6.17 -29.99 3.73
CA LEU A 37 -7.27 -29.73 2.80
C LEU A 37 -8.53 -29.26 3.54
N ILE A 38 -8.93 -29.96 4.61
CA ILE A 38 -10.10 -29.59 5.43
C ILE A 38 -9.91 -28.22 6.07
N GLN A 39 -8.72 -27.92 6.58
CA GLN A 39 -8.43 -26.60 7.15
C GLN A 39 -8.54 -25.48 6.12
N ARG A 40 -7.99 -25.70 4.91
CA ARG A 40 -8.10 -24.73 3.79
C ARG A 40 -9.54 -24.56 3.33
N GLU A 41 -10.30 -25.64 3.21
CA GLU A 41 -11.72 -25.59 2.84
C GLU A 41 -12.55 -24.83 3.88
N SER A 42 -12.31 -25.06 5.17
CA SER A 42 -12.98 -24.31 6.24
C SER A 42 -12.66 -22.81 6.20
N ALA A 43 -11.40 -22.45 5.94
CA ALA A 43 -10.99 -21.05 5.79
C ALA A 43 -11.65 -20.41 4.56
N PHE A 44 -11.76 -21.16 3.46
CA PHE A 44 -12.44 -20.72 2.24
C PHE A 44 -13.91 -20.41 2.49
N TRP A 45 -14.67 -21.34 3.09
CA TRP A 45 -16.09 -21.10 3.37
C TRP A 45 -16.33 -19.96 4.35
N LYS A 46 -15.41 -19.76 5.29
CA LYS A 46 -15.46 -18.60 6.20
C LYS A 46 -15.27 -17.29 5.43
N ALA A 47 -14.25 -17.19 4.58
CA ALA A 47 -14.02 -16.03 3.72
C ALA A 47 -15.21 -15.74 2.79
N VAL A 48 -15.82 -16.77 2.22
CA VAL A 48 -17.03 -16.64 1.38
C VAL A 48 -18.20 -16.07 2.19
N THR A 49 -18.39 -16.53 3.43
CA THR A 49 -19.50 -16.08 4.29
C THR A 49 -19.29 -14.65 4.77
N ASP A 50 -18.05 -14.29 5.10
CA ASP A 50 -17.69 -12.98 5.65
C ASP A 50 -17.39 -11.93 4.55
N GLU A 51 -17.40 -12.34 3.27
CA GLU A 51 -16.95 -11.55 2.11
C GLU A 51 -15.53 -10.96 2.25
N ASP A 52 -14.69 -11.58 3.09
CA ASP A 52 -13.33 -11.13 3.41
C ASP A 52 -12.29 -12.10 2.85
N TRP A 53 -11.57 -11.66 1.82
CA TRP A 53 -10.55 -12.45 1.11
C TRP A 53 -9.14 -12.22 1.64
N SER A 54 -8.95 -11.38 2.67
CA SER A 54 -7.62 -11.04 3.21
C SER A 54 -6.80 -12.25 3.66
N VAL A 55 -7.46 -13.33 4.07
CA VAL A 55 -6.84 -14.62 4.45
C VAL A 55 -6.09 -15.27 3.28
N PHE A 56 -6.43 -14.89 2.03
CA PHE A 56 -5.82 -15.40 0.80
C PHE A 56 -4.94 -14.37 0.07
N ASP A 57 -4.75 -13.16 0.60
CA ASP A 57 -3.91 -12.13 -0.05
C ASP A 57 -2.43 -12.56 -0.19
N HIS A 58 -1.99 -13.49 0.65
CA HIS A 58 -0.65 -14.10 0.58
C HIS A 58 -0.66 -15.50 -0.05
N SER A 59 -1.79 -15.92 -0.63
CA SER A 59 -1.84 -17.17 -1.37
C SER A 59 -1.04 -17.00 -2.66
N VAL A 60 0.18 -17.54 -2.65
CA VAL A 60 1.08 -17.55 -3.78
C VAL A 60 0.38 -18.34 -4.89
N SER A 61 0.13 -17.68 -6.03
CA SER A 61 -0.20 -18.38 -7.27
C SER A 61 0.99 -19.26 -7.62
N ASP A 62 0.81 -20.58 -7.61
CA ASP A 62 1.86 -21.55 -7.98
C ASP A 62 2.37 -21.37 -9.43
N SER A 63 1.67 -20.57 -10.25
CA SER A 63 2.19 -20.08 -11.53
C SER A 63 2.48 -18.57 -11.45
N LEU A 64 3.68 -18.22 -11.03
CA LEU A 64 4.25 -16.91 -11.34
C LEU A 64 4.76 -16.95 -12.78
N PRO A 65 4.46 -15.93 -13.61
CA PRO A 65 5.03 -15.85 -14.95
C PRO A 65 6.56 -15.84 -14.91
N ASP A 66 7.20 -16.42 -15.92
CA ASP A 66 8.66 -16.36 -16.08
C ASP A 66 9.14 -14.89 -16.03
N GLY A 67 10.15 -14.61 -15.21
CA GLY A 67 10.71 -13.26 -15.02
C GLY A 67 9.97 -12.36 -14.03
N PHE A 68 8.84 -12.78 -13.45
CA PHE A 68 8.14 -11.99 -12.43
C PHE A 68 8.99 -11.78 -11.17
N ALA A 69 9.68 -12.83 -10.71
CA ALA A 69 10.52 -12.76 -9.52
C ALA A 69 11.68 -11.77 -9.68
N ASP A 70 12.31 -11.74 -10.85
CA ASP A 70 13.43 -10.84 -11.15
C ASP A 70 12.95 -9.39 -11.21
N LEU A 71 11.84 -9.11 -11.93
CA LEU A 71 11.25 -7.77 -11.98
C LEU A 71 10.74 -7.30 -10.61
N ALA A 72 10.18 -8.20 -9.81
CA ALA A 72 9.74 -7.87 -8.46
C ALA A 72 10.92 -7.50 -7.56
N ALA A 73 12.04 -8.22 -7.66
CA ALA A 73 13.27 -7.90 -6.93
C ALA A 73 13.83 -6.52 -7.36
N GLU A 74 13.94 -6.28 -8.67
CA GLU A 74 14.37 -4.97 -9.20
C GLU A 74 13.46 -3.82 -8.74
N TRP A 75 12.16 -4.05 -8.70
CA TRP A 75 11.19 -3.07 -8.22
C TRP A 75 11.37 -2.76 -6.73
N LEU A 76 11.56 -3.78 -5.89
CA LEU A 76 11.77 -3.60 -4.46
C LEU A 76 13.08 -2.85 -4.18
N ASP A 77 14.15 -3.17 -4.90
CA ASP A 77 15.43 -2.45 -4.81
C ASP A 77 15.28 -0.98 -5.22
N PHE A 78 14.56 -0.72 -6.32
CA PHE A 78 14.26 0.63 -6.77
C PHE A 78 13.46 1.42 -5.73
N GLN A 79 12.44 0.81 -5.11
CA GLN A 79 11.66 1.46 -4.04
C GLN A 79 12.53 1.82 -2.83
N SER A 80 13.46 0.94 -2.44
CA SER A 80 14.43 1.20 -1.37
C SER A 80 15.34 2.39 -1.71
N MET A 81 15.81 2.48 -2.96
CA MET A 81 16.58 3.63 -3.44
C MET A 81 15.76 4.92 -3.41
N VAL A 82 14.51 4.89 -3.87
CA VAL A 82 13.61 6.05 -3.85
C VAL A 82 13.39 6.55 -2.42
N GLU A 83 13.20 5.64 -1.46
CA GLU A 83 13.00 6.02 -0.06
C GLU A 83 14.26 6.65 0.54
N THR A 84 15.44 6.11 0.19
CA THR A 84 16.72 6.71 0.58
C THR A 84 16.86 8.12 0.02
N VAL A 85 16.57 8.33 -1.27
CA VAL A 85 16.63 9.65 -1.92
C VAL A 85 15.64 10.64 -1.29
N LYS A 86 14.41 10.21 -0.98
CA LYS A 86 13.42 11.03 -0.27
C LYS A 86 13.89 11.44 1.12
N SER A 87 14.51 10.52 1.85
CA SER A 87 15.05 10.80 3.18
C SER A 87 16.17 11.84 3.13
N GLU A 88 17.05 11.73 2.13
CA GLU A 88 18.11 12.70 1.88
C GLU A 88 17.56 14.05 1.40
N GLU A 89 16.54 14.06 0.53
CA GLU A 89 15.85 15.28 0.13
C GLU A 89 15.26 16.01 1.34
N LYS A 90 14.60 15.27 2.24
CA LYS A 90 14.05 15.82 3.48
C LYS A 90 15.14 16.41 4.37
N ARG A 91 16.24 15.68 4.56
CA ARG A 91 17.41 16.14 5.33
C ARG A 91 18.00 17.43 4.74
N LEU A 92 18.18 17.49 3.42
CA LEU A 92 18.69 18.67 2.72
C LEU A 92 17.71 19.84 2.79
N ARG A 93 16.41 19.59 2.67
CA ARG A 93 15.36 20.60 2.81
C ARG A 93 15.38 21.24 4.20
N GLU A 94 15.44 20.43 5.26
CA GLU A 94 15.54 20.90 6.64
C GLU A 94 16.83 21.71 6.87
N ALA A 95 17.97 21.23 6.36
CA ALA A 95 19.23 21.95 6.42
C ALA A 95 19.16 23.31 5.70
N LEU A 96 18.57 23.38 4.50
CA LEU A 96 18.37 24.63 3.78
C LEU A 96 17.47 25.61 4.55
N LEU A 97 16.42 25.12 5.18
CA LEU A 97 15.51 25.94 5.99
C LEU A 97 16.16 26.44 7.29
N SER A 98 17.14 25.73 7.84
CA SER A 98 17.88 26.17 9.04
C SER A 98 18.78 27.39 8.80
N PHE A 99 19.11 27.71 7.54
CA PHE A 99 19.83 28.95 7.21
C PHE A 99 18.93 30.19 7.27
N LEU A 100 17.61 30.02 7.28
CA LEU A 100 16.69 31.14 7.43
C LEU A 100 16.65 31.62 8.89
N PRO A 101 16.54 32.94 9.12
CA PRO A 101 16.36 33.48 10.47
C PRO A 101 15.07 32.95 11.12
N GLU A 102 14.99 33.04 12.46
CA GLU A 102 13.75 32.80 13.20
C GLU A 102 12.71 33.86 12.78
N GLY A 103 11.73 33.47 11.95
CA GLY A 103 10.70 34.36 11.41
C GLY A 103 10.59 34.31 9.88
N GLU A 104 10.11 35.40 9.28
CA GLU A 104 10.07 35.52 7.81
C GLU A 104 11.45 35.79 7.25
N GLY A 105 11.79 35.12 6.16
CA GLY A 105 13.11 35.26 5.54
C GLY A 105 13.15 34.69 4.14
N MET A 106 14.09 35.18 3.35
CA MET A 106 14.36 34.68 1.99
C MET A 106 15.85 34.71 1.72
N ILE A 107 16.39 33.59 1.24
CA ILE A 107 17.77 33.47 0.77
C ILE A 107 17.72 33.07 -0.71
N LYS A 108 18.54 33.76 -1.52
CA LYS A 108 18.75 33.47 -2.94
C LYS A 108 20.22 33.25 -3.19
N GLY A 109 20.58 32.11 -3.76
CA GLY A 109 21.97 31.79 -4.05
C GLY A 109 22.11 30.39 -4.66
N ALA A 110 23.22 30.15 -5.36
CA ALA A 110 23.53 28.85 -5.98
C ALA A 110 22.40 28.26 -6.86
N GLY A 111 21.58 29.11 -7.49
CA GLY A 111 20.45 28.69 -8.33
C GLY A 111 19.21 28.22 -7.55
N LEU A 112 19.14 28.50 -6.25
CA LEU A 112 18.00 28.17 -5.38
C LEU A 112 17.45 29.44 -4.70
N GLU A 113 16.14 29.45 -4.51
CA GLU A 113 15.42 30.39 -3.65
C GLU A 113 14.76 29.61 -2.51
N VAL A 114 15.14 29.93 -1.27
CA VAL A 114 14.59 29.35 -0.04
C VAL A 114 13.86 30.47 0.69
N SER A 115 12.59 30.28 1.04
CA SER A 115 11.79 31.29 1.73
C SER A 115 10.85 30.70 2.78
N ARG A 116 10.64 31.47 3.85
CA ARG A 116 9.66 31.23 4.90
C ARG A 116 8.81 32.48 5.04
N LYS A 117 7.49 32.33 4.93
CA LYS A 117 6.51 33.42 5.06
C LYS A 117 5.31 32.97 5.89
N TYR A 118 4.78 33.85 6.72
CA TYR A 118 3.50 33.64 7.36
C TYR A 118 2.40 34.05 6.40
N ALA A 119 1.61 33.09 5.96
CA ALA A 119 0.38 33.37 5.25
C ALA A 119 -0.72 33.61 6.28
N LYS A 120 -1.34 34.80 6.26
CA LYS A 120 -2.53 35.07 7.05
C LYS A 120 -3.57 33.99 6.79
N GLY A 121 -4.14 33.43 7.86
CA GLY A 121 -5.20 32.45 7.74
C GLY A 121 -6.40 32.99 6.95
N SER A 122 -7.07 32.10 6.22
CA SER A 122 -8.29 32.46 5.48
C SER A 122 -9.41 32.80 6.47
N VAL A 123 -10.30 33.71 6.06
CA VAL A 123 -11.49 34.05 6.84
C VAL A 123 -12.45 32.87 6.86
N ASP A 124 -12.92 32.49 8.04
CA ASP A 124 -13.94 31.48 8.24
C ASP A 124 -15.34 32.09 8.01
N TYR A 125 -15.74 32.09 6.74
CA TYR A 125 -17.03 32.62 6.31
C TYR A 125 -18.23 31.87 6.91
N SER A 126 -18.07 30.60 7.32
CA SER A 126 -19.13 29.82 7.94
C SER A 126 -19.49 30.37 9.32
N ARG A 127 -18.49 30.83 10.09
CA ARG A 127 -18.72 31.53 11.37
C ARG A 127 -19.21 32.96 11.15
N LEU A 128 -18.62 33.66 10.18
CA LEU A 128 -18.98 35.06 9.88
C LEU A 128 -20.46 35.20 9.46
N LEU A 129 -20.97 34.26 8.65
CA LEU A 129 -22.35 34.31 8.15
C LEU A 129 -23.41 33.88 9.19
N GLN A 130 -23.00 33.38 10.35
CA GLN A 130 -23.92 33.07 11.45
C GLN A 130 -24.24 34.31 12.31
N GLU A 131 -23.43 35.37 12.25
CA GLU A 131 -23.73 36.65 12.90
C GLU A 131 -24.49 37.58 11.95
N ILE A 132 -25.69 37.98 12.36
CA ILE A 132 -26.50 38.96 11.61
C ILE A 132 -25.94 40.36 11.90
N GLY A 133 -25.39 41.01 10.87
CA GLY A 133 -24.90 42.40 10.96
C GLY A 133 -23.41 42.54 11.27
N PHE A 134 -22.55 41.77 10.60
CA PHE A 134 -21.10 41.85 10.81
C PHE A 134 -20.51 43.18 10.31
N ASP A 135 -19.64 43.77 11.12
CA ASP A 135 -18.81 44.92 10.75
C ASP A 135 -17.52 44.42 10.09
N THR A 136 -17.10 45.03 8.98
CA THR A 136 -15.86 44.68 8.27
C THR A 136 -14.62 44.90 9.13
N SER A 137 -14.71 45.70 10.20
CA SER A 137 -13.65 45.87 11.20
C SER A 137 -13.37 44.60 12.03
N THR A 138 -14.32 43.65 12.10
CA THR A 138 -14.23 42.40 12.90
C THR A 138 -13.78 41.17 12.10
N LEU A 139 -13.46 41.34 10.80
CA LEU A 139 -13.06 40.26 9.90
C LEU A 139 -11.81 39.48 10.36
N ASP A 140 -10.88 40.15 11.05
CA ASP A 140 -9.66 39.51 11.55
C ASP A 140 -9.94 38.53 12.71
N THR A 141 -11.04 38.70 13.46
CA THR A 141 -11.47 37.79 14.54
C THR A 141 -11.95 36.43 14.00
N TYR A 142 -12.36 36.40 12.74
CA TYR A 142 -12.86 35.21 12.05
C TYR A 142 -11.79 34.53 11.20
N ARG A 143 -10.53 34.97 11.23
CA ARG A 143 -9.46 34.29 10.51
C ARG A 143 -9.09 32.97 11.18
N LYS A 144 -8.83 31.97 10.35
CA LYS A 144 -8.18 30.72 10.76
C LYS A 144 -6.74 31.01 11.21
N ALA A 145 -6.11 30.06 11.89
CA ALA A 145 -4.72 30.19 12.30
C ALA A 145 -3.81 30.49 11.10
N ASP A 146 -2.83 31.36 11.32
CA ASP A 146 -1.83 31.68 10.31
C ASP A 146 -1.05 30.42 9.95
N THR A 147 -0.75 30.27 8.66
CA THR A 147 -0.06 29.10 8.13
C THR A 147 1.36 29.48 7.78
N LEU A 148 2.34 28.77 8.36
CA LEU A 148 3.72 28.90 7.94
C LEU A 148 3.89 28.26 6.56
N ARG A 149 4.33 29.05 5.58
CA ARG A 149 4.61 28.56 4.23
C ARG A 149 6.11 28.59 3.96
N GLU A 150 6.67 27.41 3.76
CA GLU A 150 8.08 27.20 3.41
C GLU A 150 8.21 26.76 1.96
N THR A 151 9.02 27.49 1.18
CA THR A 151 9.20 27.23 -0.26
C THR A 151 10.67 27.12 -0.60
N ILE A 152 11.06 26.04 -1.25
CA ILE A 152 12.35 25.87 -1.92
C ILE A 152 12.08 25.71 -3.41
N ARG A 153 12.61 26.59 -4.25
CA ARG A 153 12.46 26.51 -5.70
C ARG A 153 13.77 26.79 -6.40
N LYS A 154 13.95 26.17 -7.57
CA LYS A 154 15.04 26.51 -8.48
C LYS A 154 14.80 27.93 -9.01
N SER A 155 15.82 28.77 -8.90
CA SER A 155 15.82 30.16 -9.38
C SER A 155 16.06 30.24 -10.88
#